data_AF-A0A2R4WIV5-F1
#
_entry.id   AF-A0A2R4WIV5-F1
#
_cell.length_a   1.000
_cell.length_b   1.000
_cell.length_c   1.000
_cell.angle_alpha   90.00
_cell.angle_beta   90.00
_cell.angle_gamma   90.00
#
_symmetry.space_group_name_H-M   'P 1'
#
loop_
_entity.id
_entity.type
_entity.pdbx_description
1 polymer ?
#
loop_
_entity_poly.entity_id
_entity_poly.type
_entity_poly.pdbx_seq_one_letter_code
_entity_poly.pdbx_strand_id
1 'polypeptide(L)' 'MPRPYEAVADAVRIARAIVMQEGSAVAAAARAGNDAALDAASCDLVSRIAQAILDAEHDAMARALVAADSHPMRRLSA' A
#
# COMPACT_ATOMS: atom_id res chain seq x y z
N MET A 1 -16.33 -4.56 -13.25
CA MET A 1 -16.07 -5.51 -12.13
C MET A 1 -14.61 -5.38 -11.75
N PRO A 2 -14.27 -4.90 -10.53
CA PRO A 2 -12.89 -4.86 -10.06
C PRO A 2 -12.31 -6.28 -10.01
N ARG A 3 -11.04 -6.45 -10.42
CA ARG A 3 -10.45 -7.79 -10.42
C ARG A 3 -10.07 -8.18 -8.97
N PRO A 4 -10.32 -9.42 -8.53
CA PRO A 4 -10.18 -9.83 -7.13
C PRO A 4 -8.75 -9.72 -6.55
N TYR A 5 -7.75 -9.40 -7.36
CA TYR A 5 -6.35 -9.27 -6.95
C TYR A 5 -5.71 -7.93 -7.32
N GLU A 6 -6.49 -6.97 -7.80
CA GLU A 6 -5.96 -5.69 -8.30
C GLU A 6 -5.38 -4.82 -7.18
N ALA A 7 -6.03 -4.78 -6.02
CA ALA A 7 -5.54 -4.06 -4.84
C ALA A 7 -4.21 -4.64 -4.32
N VAL A 8 -4.13 -5.97 -4.25
CA VAL A 8 -2.90 -6.67 -3.83
C VAL A 8 -1.76 -6.39 -4.81
N ALA A 9 -2.04 -6.42 -6.12
CA ALA A 9 -1.03 -6.11 -7.14
C ALA A 9 -0.55 -4.65 -7.06
N ASP A 10 -1.43 -3.72 -6.73
CA ASP A 10 -1.08 -2.31 -6.56
C ASP A 10 -0.25 -2.07 -5.29
N ALA A 11 -0.66 -2.66 -4.17
CA ALA A 11 0.08 -2.64 -2.92
C ALA A 11 1.52 -3.17 -3.10
N VAL A 12 1.69 -4.29 -3.82
CA VAL A 12 3.02 -4.84 -4.14
C VAL A 12 3.84 -3.88 -5.01
N ARG A 13 3.20 -3.19 -5.97
CA ARG A 13 3.87 -2.21 -6.83
C ARG A 13 4.38 -1.02 -6.03
N ILE A 14 3.54 -0.50 -5.13
CA ILE A 14 3.89 0.63 -4.24
C ILE A 14 5.00 0.21 -3.27
N ALA A 15 4.88 -0.94 -2.62
CA ALA A 15 5.90 -1.47 -1.73
C ALA A 15 7.26 -1.61 -2.44
N ARG A 16 7.28 -2.10 -3.68
CA ARG A 16 8.50 -2.19 -4.49
C ARG A 16 9.11 -0.80 -4.75
N ALA A 17 8.29 0.21 -5.03
CA ALA A 17 8.79 1.57 -5.23
C ALA A 17 9.43 2.14 -3.95
N ILE A 18 8.79 1.93 -2.79
CA ILE A 18 9.31 2.34 -1.48
C ILE A 18 10.67 1.67 -1.21
N VAL A 19 10.77 0.36 -1.43
CA VAL A 19 12.04 -0.38 -1.26
C VAL A 19 13.14 0.16 -2.17
N MET A 20 12.82 0.52 -3.42
CA MET A 20 13.81 1.11 -4.34
C MET A 20 14.25 2.51 -3.89
N GLN A 21 13.35 3.30 -3.31
CA GLN A 21 13.64 4.66 -2.84
C GLN A 21 14.47 4.65 -1.55
N GLU A 22 14.15 3.76 -0.62
CA GLU A 22 14.70 3.79 0.75
C GLU A 22 15.77 2.73 1.01
N GLY A 23 15.86 1.71 0.15
CA GLY A 23 16.87 0.67 0.26
C GLY A 23 18.30 1.20 0.25
N SER A 24 18.56 2.36 -0.36
CA SER A 24 19.88 3.00 -0.32
C SER A 24 20.26 3.50 1.07
N ALA A 25 19.31 3.96 1.88
CA ALA A 25 19.56 4.43 3.24
C ALA A 25 19.88 3.26 4.17
N VAL A 26 19.09 2.18 4.09
CA VAL A 26 19.36 0.92 4.80
C VAL A 26 20.73 0.36 4.42
N ALA A 27 21.05 0.32 3.12
CA ALA A 27 22.33 -0.18 2.64
C ALA A 27 23.51 0.73 3.06
N ALA A 28 23.30 2.04 3.17
CA ALA A 28 24.32 2.96 3.68
C ALA A 28 24.58 2.76 5.18
N ALA A 29 23.53 2.60 5.99
CA ALA A 29 23.65 2.32 7.42
C ALA A 29 24.36 0.97 7.67
N ALA A 30 23.98 -0.08 6.93
CA ALA A 30 24.62 -1.39 7.01
C ALA A 30 26.11 -1.33 6.66
N ARG A 31 26.48 -0.62 5.59
CA ARG A 31 27.90 -0.45 5.20
C ARG A 31 28.70 0.36 6.22
N ALA A 32 28.07 1.29 6.92
CA ALA A 32 28.71 2.09 7.96
C ALA A 32 28.90 1.31 9.28
N GLY A 33 28.36 0.10 9.41
CA GLY A 33 28.40 -0.68 10.65
C GLY A 33 27.65 0.01 11.80
N ASN A 34 26.67 0.85 11.49
CA ASN A 34 25.89 1.58 12.49
C ASN A 34 24.56 0.86 12.72
N ASP A 35 24.56 -0.07 13.68
CA ASP A 35 23.40 -0.92 13.97
C ASP A 35 22.16 -0.13 14.39
N ALA A 36 22.33 0.96 15.14
CA ALA A 36 21.23 1.83 15.55
C ALA A 36 20.59 2.55 14.35
N ALA A 37 21.41 3.04 13.41
CA ALA A 37 20.91 3.65 12.19
C ALA A 37 20.26 2.61 11.25
N LEU A 38 20.79 1.38 11.23
CA LEU A 38 20.24 0.29 10.44
C LEU A 38 18.86 -0.12 10.94
N ASP A 39 18.69 -0.28 12.25
CA ASP A 39 17.41 -0.63 12.87
C ASP A 39 16.37 0.48 12.64
N ALA A 40 16.76 1.74 12.85
CA ALA A 40 15.89 2.88 12.59
C ALA A 40 15.44 2.96 11.11
N ALA A 41 16.37 2.80 10.16
CA ALA A 41 16.06 2.82 8.73
C ALA A 41 15.20 1.61 8.32
N SER A 42 15.41 0.45 8.93
CA SER A 42 14.61 -0.75 8.67
C SER A 42 13.18 -0.60 9.22
N CYS A 43 13.04 -0.02 10.40
CA CYS A 43 11.74 0.26 11.01
C CYS A 43 10.94 1.26 10.15
N ASP A 44 11.55 2.38 9.73
CA ASP A 44 10.91 3.37 8.85
C ASP A 44 10.46 2.73 7.52
N LEU A 45 11.33 1.94 6.89
CA LEU A 45 11.00 1.22 5.65
C LEU A 45 9.79 0.29 5.83
N VAL A 46 9.79 -0.53 6.88
CA VAL A 46 8.71 -1.48 7.15
C VAL A 46 7.40 -0.75 7.46
N SER A 47 7.46 0.31 8.27
CA SER A 47 6.28 1.12 8.61
C SER A 47 5.67 1.77 7.36
N ARG A 48 6.49 2.29 6.45
CA ARG A 48 5.99 2.89 5.19
C ARG A 48 5.37 1.86 4.25
N ILE A 49 5.96 0.68 4.15
CA ILE A 49 5.37 -0.43 3.37
C ILE A 49 4.03 -0.84 3.97
N ALA A 50 3.96 -1.02 5.29
CA ALA A 50 2.72 -1.39 5.98
C ALA A 50 1.63 -0.34 5.76
N GLN A 51 1.96 0.95 5.91
CA GLN A 51 1.03 2.05 5.67
C GLN A 51 0.53 2.06 4.22
N ALA A 52 1.42 1.91 3.24
CA ALA A 52 1.06 1.90 1.83
C ALA A 52 0.14 0.73 1.45
N ILE A 53 0.31 -0.43 2.08
CA ILE A 53 -0.58 -1.58 1.88
C ILE A 53 -1.98 -1.26 2.42
N LEU A 54 -2.06 -0.75 3.65
CA LEU A 54 -3.34 -0.37 4.27
C LEU A 54 -4.05 0.74 3.48
N ASP A 55 -3.31 1.71 2.98
CA ASP A 55 -3.86 2.78 2.14
C ASP A 55 -4.40 2.23 0.82
N ALA A 56 -3.67 1.33 0.16
CA ALA A 56 -4.14 0.67 -1.08
C ALA A 56 -5.40 -0.18 -0.85
N GLU A 57 -5.52 -0.85 0.31
CA GLU A 57 -6.72 -1.58 0.71
C GLU A 57 -7.90 -0.63 0.98
N HIS A 58 -7.69 0.47 1.70
CA HIS A 58 -8.71 1.48 1.94
C HIS A 58 -9.21 2.10 0.64
N ASP A 59 -8.32 2.46 -0.28
CA ASP A 59 -8.65 3.00 -1.58
C ASP A 59 -9.46 2.00 -2.42
N ALA A 60 -9.09 0.73 -2.40
CA ALA A 60 -9.84 -0.31 -3.07
C ALA A 60 -11.25 -0.48 -2.49
N MET A 61 -11.38 -0.44 -1.17
CA MET A 61 -12.67 -0.51 -0.48
C MET A 61 -13.55 0.71 -0.78
N ALA A 62 -12.97 1.92 -0.78
CA ALA A 62 -13.67 3.15 -1.14
C ALA A 62 -14.20 3.09 -2.58
N ARG A 63 -13.38 2.65 -3.53
CA ARG A 63 -13.81 2.44 -4.93
C ARG A 63 -14.93 1.40 -5.05
N ALA A 64 -14.86 0.30 -4.30
CA ALA A 64 -15.88 -0.74 -4.29
C ALA A 64 -17.21 -0.21 -3.73
N LEU A 65 -17.18 0.61 -2.67
CA LEU A 65 -18.37 1.22 -2.07
C LEU A 65 -19.07 2.18 -3.05
N VAL A 66 -18.31 3.05 -3.73
CA VAL A 66 -18.85 3.95 -4.76
C VAL A 66 -19.44 3.16 -5.93
N ALA A 67 -18.78 2.09 -6.37
CA ALA A 67 -19.29 1.24 -7.43
C ALA A 67 -20.61 0.53 -7.04
N ALA A 68 -20.76 0.13 -5.77
CA ALA A 68 -22.01 -0.45 -5.26
C ALA A 68 -23.16 0.57 -5.21
N ASP A 69 -22.88 1.82 -4.83
CA ASP A 69 -23.90 2.88 -4.69
C ASP A 69 -24.43 3.38 -6.06
N SER A 70 -23.65 3.21 -7.12
CA SER A 70 -24.03 3.59 -8.49
C SER A 70 -25.10 2.69 -9.16
N HIS A 71 -25.65 1.69 -8.44
CA HIS A 71 -26.85 0.95 -8.86
C HIS A 71 -28.08 1.53 -8.13
N PRO A 72 -28.74 2.58 -8.66
CA PRO A 72 -29.99 3.03 -8.06
C PRO A 72 -30.99 1.89 -8.14
N MET A 73 -31.50 1.48 -6.97
CA MET A 73 -32.68 0.63 -6.84
C MET A 73 -33.69 1.03 -7.90
N ARG A 74 -33.88 0.16 -8.90
CA ARG A 74 -34.96 0.27 -9.88
C ARG A 74 -36.23 0.26 -9.04
N ARG A 75 -36.76 1.44 -8.72
CA ARG A 75 -37.97 1.58 -7.92
C ARG A 75 -39.03 0.70 -8.58
N LEU A 76 -39.44 -0.34 -7.86
CA LEU A 76 -40.58 -1.17 -8.22
C LEU A 76 -41.73 -0.20 -8.49
N SER A 77 -42.05 -0.03 -9.77
CA SER A 77 -43.11 0.86 -10.20
C SER A 77 -44.43 0.15 -9.96
N ALA A 78 -45.25 0.83 -9.15
CA ALA A 78 -46.71 0.78 -8.96
C ALA A 78 -47.38 -0.60 -8.89
#